data_AF-A0A383AFQ2-F1
#
_entry.id   AF-A0A383AFQ2-F1
#
_cell.length_a   1.000
_cell.length_b   1.000
_cell.length_c   1.000
_cell.angle_alpha   90.00
_cell.angle_beta   90.00
_cell.angle_gamma   90.00
#
_symmetry.space_group_name_H-M   'P 1'
#
loop_
_entity.id
_entity.type
_entity.pdbx_description
1 polymer ?
#
loop_
_entity_poly.entity_id
_entity_poly.type
_entity_poly.pdbx_seq_one_letter_code
_entity_poly.pdbx_strand_id
1 'polypeptide(L)'
;HGIPFGAKDLLATDGGIPTTWGAEPFRHQTFKYNATVIDKLCSSGAILVSKLAMIELAGGMGYRQPNASLTGPCRSPWDKNTWAGGSSSGSGSAVGTGLVPFAIGSETWGSILSPANNCGVSGLRPTFGRVSRYGAMALSWSLDKIGPLCLSADDCGIVLNQIAGPDPKDPSTSDKPYEYSVYSNQRKFKLAVLASASTGIDEEVADNFKKSLNALSQFCEIEEINFPEYPYEAITRTIMLAESGAIFEEFA
;
A
#
# COMPACT_ATOMS: atom_id res chain seq x y z
N HIS A 1 -0.81 21.01 -10.22
CA HIS A 1 -1.51 20.39 -11.37
C HIS A 1 -0.47 19.79 -12.33
N GLY A 2 -0.82 18.73 -13.05
CA GLY A 2 0.01 18.10 -14.09
C GLY A 2 0.90 16.94 -13.63
N ILE A 3 0.82 16.50 -12.36
CA ILE A 3 1.67 15.41 -11.85
C ILE A 3 1.06 14.07 -12.28
N PRO A 4 1.76 13.24 -13.08
CA PRO A 4 1.25 11.93 -13.48
C PRO A 4 1.30 10.96 -12.30
N PHE A 5 0.32 10.07 -12.20
CA PHE A 5 0.33 9.00 -11.21
C PHE A 5 -0.23 7.70 -11.77
N GLY A 6 0.18 6.59 -11.16
CA GLY A 6 -0.39 5.27 -11.43
C GLY A 6 -1.28 4.79 -10.29
N ALA A 7 -2.30 4.01 -10.62
CA ALA A 7 -3.23 3.43 -9.65
C ALA A 7 -3.21 1.91 -9.74
N LYS A 8 -3.06 1.21 -8.62
CA LYS A 8 -3.22 -0.24 -8.55
C LYS A 8 -4.56 -0.66 -9.18
N ASP A 9 -4.56 -1.74 -9.94
CA ASP A 9 -5.69 -2.15 -10.79
C ASP A 9 -6.93 -2.72 -10.06
N LEU A 10 -7.05 -2.41 -8.76
CA LEU A 10 -8.24 -2.62 -7.95
C LEU A 10 -9.05 -1.36 -7.69
N LEU A 11 -8.52 -0.20 -8.09
CA LEU A 11 -9.19 1.09 -7.94
C LEU A 11 -10.07 1.34 -9.17
N ALA A 12 -11.38 1.38 -8.96
CA ALA A 12 -12.36 1.67 -9.98
C ALA A 12 -12.05 3.00 -10.67
N THR A 13 -12.21 3.01 -11.99
CA THR A 13 -12.00 4.19 -12.82
C THR A 13 -13.08 4.20 -13.90
N ASP A 14 -13.77 5.33 -14.03
CA ASP A 14 -14.78 5.57 -15.05
C ASP A 14 -14.15 5.80 -16.43
N GLY A 15 -14.97 5.99 -17.47
CA GLY A 15 -14.53 6.28 -18.83
C GLY A 15 -14.13 5.03 -19.62
N GLY A 16 -14.61 3.85 -19.19
CA GLY A 16 -14.32 2.57 -19.85
C GLY A 16 -12.89 2.06 -19.60
N ILE A 17 -12.18 2.62 -18.62
CA ILE A 17 -10.84 2.17 -18.22
C ILE A 17 -10.97 0.83 -17.47
N PRO A 18 -10.33 -0.26 -17.95
CA PRO A 18 -10.38 -1.54 -17.26
C PRO A 18 -9.91 -1.45 -15.80
N THR A 19 -10.58 -2.19 -14.93
CA THR A 19 -10.19 -2.40 -13.53
C THR A 19 -10.33 -3.89 -13.24
N THR A 20 -9.25 -4.63 -13.50
CA THR A 20 -9.30 -6.09 -13.68
C THR A 20 -9.07 -6.87 -12.40
N TRP A 21 -8.76 -6.18 -11.30
CA TRP A 21 -8.39 -6.82 -10.02
C TRP A 21 -7.19 -7.77 -10.14
N GLY A 22 -6.41 -7.63 -11.21
CA GLY A 22 -5.29 -8.51 -11.54
C GLY A 22 -5.70 -9.95 -11.89
N ALA A 23 -6.98 -10.20 -12.19
CA ALA A 23 -7.58 -11.52 -12.32
C ALA A 23 -8.08 -11.79 -13.75
N GLU A 24 -7.91 -13.03 -14.24
CA GLU A 24 -8.36 -13.41 -15.59
C GLU A 24 -9.88 -13.27 -15.79
N PRO A 25 -10.74 -13.73 -14.85
CA PRO A 25 -12.19 -13.59 -15.00
C PRO A 25 -12.67 -12.14 -15.15
N PHE A 26 -11.91 -11.18 -14.62
CA PHE A 26 -12.27 -9.76 -14.59
C PHE A 26 -11.46 -8.92 -15.61
N ARG A 27 -10.76 -9.54 -16.57
CA ARG A 27 -9.92 -8.85 -17.58
C ARG A 27 -10.63 -7.70 -18.31
N HIS A 28 -11.94 -7.80 -18.52
CA HIS A 28 -12.74 -6.81 -19.23
C HIS A 28 -13.67 -5.98 -18.32
N GLN A 29 -13.54 -6.12 -17.00
CA GLN A 29 -14.34 -5.38 -16.03
C GLN A 29 -14.07 -3.87 -16.13
N THR A 30 -15.15 -3.10 -16.19
CA THR A 30 -15.13 -1.63 -16.18
C THR A 30 -16.20 -1.12 -15.21
N PHE A 31 -16.00 0.08 -14.68
CA PHE A 31 -16.93 0.73 -13.77
C PHE A 31 -17.42 2.05 -14.36
N LYS A 32 -18.61 2.49 -13.94
CA LYS A 32 -19.20 3.80 -14.28
C LYS A 32 -18.98 4.85 -13.19
N TYR A 33 -17.97 4.63 -12.36
CA TYR A 33 -17.63 5.47 -11.22
C TYR A 33 -16.14 5.34 -10.93
N ASN A 34 -15.58 6.38 -10.31
CA ASN A 34 -14.23 6.38 -9.80
C ASN A 34 -14.21 5.95 -8.33
N ALA A 35 -13.11 5.32 -7.92
CA ALA A 35 -12.77 5.25 -6.50
C ALA A 35 -12.54 6.67 -5.96
N THR A 36 -12.92 6.92 -4.70
CA THR A 36 -12.82 8.27 -4.11
C THR A 36 -11.38 8.81 -4.13
N VAL A 37 -10.39 7.93 -3.97
CA VAL A 37 -8.97 8.29 -4.07
C VAL A 37 -8.60 8.85 -5.46
N ILE A 38 -9.19 8.30 -6.53
CA ILE A 38 -8.97 8.77 -7.90
C ILE A 38 -9.60 10.14 -8.08
N ASP A 39 -10.85 10.32 -7.62
CA ASP A 39 -11.54 11.62 -7.71
C ASP A 39 -10.78 12.72 -6.96
N LYS A 40 -10.29 12.46 -5.74
CA LYS A 40 -9.50 13.43 -4.96
C LYS A 40 -8.20 13.83 -5.67
N LEU A 41 -7.47 12.86 -6.21
CA LEU A 41 -6.21 13.13 -6.92
C LEU A 41 -6.44 13.89 -8.23
N CYS A 42 -7.41 13.46 -9.03
CA CYS A 42 -7.75 14.17 -10.27
C CYS A 42 -8.27 15.59 -10.00
N SER A 43 -9.06 15.80 -8.94
CA SER A 43 -9.58 17.12 -8.54
C SER A 43 -8.49 18.06 -8.03
N SER A 44 -7.41 17.54 -7.45
CA SER A 44 -6.19 18.31 -7.11
C SER A 44 -5.25 18.51 -8.31
N GLY A 45 -5.68 18.06 -9.49
CA GLY A 45 -5.00 18.22 -10.77
C GLY A 45 -3.85 17.23 -11.01
N ALA A 46 -3.78 16.11 -10.29
CA ALA A 46 -2.95 14.98 -10.69
C ALA A 46 -3.61 14.26 -11.89
N ILE A 47 -2.80 13.57 -12.70
CA ILE A 47 -3.25 12.92 -13.95
C ILE A 47 -3.04 11.42 -13.82
N LEU A 48 -4.12 10.64 -13.85
CA LEU A 48 -4.02 9.18 -13.90
C LEU A 48 -3.49 8.76 -15.28
N VAL A 49 -2.31 8.16 -15.33
CA VAL A 49 -1.68 7.74 -16.61
C VAL A 49 -1.60 6.23 -16.78
N SER A 50 -1.79 5.44 -15.71
CA SER A 50 -1.74 3.98 -15.79
C SER A 50 -2.55 3.30 -14.70
N LYS A 51 -3.16 2.17 -15.06
CA LYS A 51 -3.54 1.12 -14.12
C LYS A 51 -2.34 0.18 -13.96
N LEU A 52 -2.00 -0.16 -12.73
CA LEU A 52 -0.75 -0.84 -12.39
C LEU A 52 -1.01 -2.27 -11.95
N ALA A 53 -0.14 -3.16 -12.44
CA ALA A 53 -0.16 -4.59 -12.15
C ALA A 53 -0.24 -4.87 -10.64
N MET A 54 -0.95 -5.94 -10.30
CA MET A 54 -1.08 -6.41 -8.93
C MET A 54 -1.17 -7.93 -8.89
N ILE A 55 -0.91 -8.51 -7.72
CA ILE A 55 -1.28 -9.91 -7.47
C ILE A 55 -2.81 -10.01 -7.51
N GLU A 56 -3.30 -11.02 -8.21
CA GLU A 56 -4.72 -11.32 -8.41
C GLU A 56 -5.49 -11.27 -7.10
N LEU A 57 -6.62 -10.56 -7.12
CA LEU A 57 -7.50 -10.36 -5.95
C LEU A 57 -6.75 -9.88 -4.70
N ALA A 58 -5.74 -9.03 -4.92
CA ALA A 58 -4.86 -8.48 -3.90
C ALA A 58 -4.16 -9.55 -3.03
N GLY A 59 -3.96 -10.76 -3.57
CA GLY A 59 -3.35 -11.88 -2.87
C GLY A 59 -4.32 -12.67 -1.99
N GLY A 60 -5.64 -12.54 -2.20
CA GLY A 60 -6.65 -13.38 -1.52
C GLY A 60 -6.42 -14.88 -1.74
N MET A 61 -5.81 -15.26 -2.87
CA MET A 61 -5.42 -16.64 -3.20
C MET A 61 -3.99 -16.99 -2.75
N GLY A 62 -3.32 -16.08 -2.02
CA GLY A 62 -1.97 -16.24 -1.51
C GLY A 62 -0.87 -15.52 -2.31
N TYR A 63 0.34 -15.57 -1.76
CA TYR A 63 1.52 -14.81 -2.23
C TYR A 63 2.69 -15.70 -2.66
N ARG A 64 2.46 -17.01 -2.81
CA ARG A 64 3.52 -18.00 -3.11
C ARG A 64 4.01 -17.93 -4.56
N GLN A 65 3.23 -17.31 -5.44
CA GLN A 65 3.44 -17.33 -6.88
C GLN A 65 3.47 -15.90 -7.41
N PRO A 66 4.66 -15.32 -7.69
CA PRO A 66 4.79 -13.96 -8.23
C PRO A 66 4.01 -13.72 -9.52
N ASN A 67 3.78 -14.78 -10.30
CA ASN A 67 3.03 -14.78 -11.56
C ASN A 67 1.51 -14.93 -11.37
N ALA A 68 0.99 -14.95 -10.13
CA ALA A 68 -0.43 -14.83 -9.85
C ALA A 68 -0.90 -13.39 -10.13
N SER A 69 -0.82 -12.97 -11.38
CA SER A 69 -1.15 -11.64 -11.88
C SER A 69 -1.48 -11.74 -13.37
N LEU A 70 -2.55 -11.07 -13.79
CA LEU A 70 -2.99 -11.01 -15.18
C LEU A 70 -1.89 -10.62 -16.19
N THR A 71 -0.93 -9.81 -15.75
CA THR A 71 0.16 -9.28 -16.55
C THR A 71 1.47 -10.06 -16.41
N GLY A 72 1.44 -11.21 -15.71
CA GLY A 72 2.62 -11.95 -15.32
C GLY A 72 3.38 -11.32 -14.14
N PRO A 73 4.53 -11.90 -13.74
CA PRO A 73 5.26 -11.46 -12.56
C PRO A 73 5.87 -10.08 -12.76
N CYS A 74 5.46 -9.13 -11.91
CA CYS A 74 6.04 -7.80 -11.89
C CYS A 74 7.47 -7.86 -11.32
N ARG A 75 8.43 -7.30 -12.04
CA ARG A 75 9.86 -7.38 -11.73
C ARG A 75 10.31 -6.20 -10.88
N SER A 76 11.25 -6.45 -9.97
CA SER A 76 11.89 -5.39 -9.20
C SER A 76 12.68 -4.45 -10.13
N PRO A 77 12.72 -3.13 -9.84
CA PRO A 77 13.60 -2.20 -10.54
C PRO A 77 15.09 -2.53 -10.38
N TRP A 78 15.47 -3.23 -9.31
CA TRP A 78 16.88 -3.48 -8.95
C TRP A 78 17.45 -4.76 -9.57
N ASP A 79 16.61 -5.76 -9.83
CA ASP A 79 16.97 -6.96 -10.58
C ASP A 79 15.74 -7.52 -11.30
N LYS A 80 15.84 -7.65 -12.63
CA LYS A 80 14.78 -8.16 -13.51
C LYS A 80 14.42 -9.63 -13.25
N ASN A 81 15.25 -10.36 -12.52
CA ASN A 81 15.00 -11.75 -12.13
C ASN A 81 14.33 -11.86 -10.74
N THR A 82 14.17 -10.75 -10.02
CA THR A 82 13.55 -10.72 -8.71
C THR A 82 12.16 -10.11 -8.76
N TRP A 83 11.32 -10.51 -7.81
CA TRP A 83 9.93 -10.06 -7.73
C TRP A 83 9.84 -8.69 -7.03
N ALA A 84 9.00 -7.82 -7.58
CA ALA A 84 8.71 -6.49 -7.03
C ALA A 84 8.00 -6.49 -5.67
N GLY A 85 7.71 -7.65 -5.07
CA GLY A 85 6.83 -7.77 -3.90
C GLY A 85 5.37 -7.58 -4.29
N GLY A 86 4.44 -7.62 -3.34
CA GLY A 86 3.02 -7.52 -3.66
C GLY A 86 2.10 -7.33 -2.46
N SER A 87 0.80 -7.11 -2.67
CA SER A 87 0.11 -7.20 -3.97
C SER A 87 0.17 -5.93 -4.81
N SER A 88 0.65 -4.79 -4.30
CA SER A 88 0.81 -3.55 -5.09
C SER A 88 2.09 -3.54 -5.93
N SER A 89 2.37 -4.65 -6.63
CA SER A 89 3.64 -4.93 -7.30
C SER A 89 4.00 -3.88 -8.35
N GLY A 90 3.05 -3.57 -9.24
CA GLY A 90 3.23 -2.55 -10.27
C GLY A 90 3.38 -1.14 -9.69
N SER A 91 2.70 -0.83 -8.58
CA SER A 91 2.86 0.45 -7.87
C SER A 91 4.29 0.65 -7.36
N GLY A 92 4.87 -0.36 -6.71
CA GLY A 92 6.26 -0.28 -6.24
C GLY A 92 7.25 -0.17 -7.41
N SER A 93 7.11 -1.04 -8.42
CA SER A 93 8.02 -1.10 -9.55
C SER A 93 7.97 0.16 -10.42
N ALA A 94 6.78 0.70 -10.69
CA ALA A 94 6.63 1.91 -11.50
C ALA A 94 7.25 3.15 -10.84
N VAL A 95 7.13 3.28 -9.51
CA VAL A 95 7.78 4.36 -8.76
C VAL A 95 9.28 4.14 -8.69
N GLY A 96 9.74 2.93 -8.35
CA GLY A 96 11.17 2.62 -8.21
C GLY A 96 11.96 2.70 -9.52
N THR A 97 11.29 2.53 -10.67
CA THR A 97 11.87 2.78 -12.00
C THR A 97 11.75 4.24 -12.47
N GLY A 98 11.06 5.10 -11.73
CA GLY A 98 10.83 6.50 -12.11
C GLY A 98 9.83 6.70 -13.25
N LEU A 99 8.98 5.70 -13.57
CA LEU A 99 7.94 5.83 -14.60
C LEU A 99 6.83 6.79 -14.17
N VAL A 100 6.55 6.85 -12.87
CA VAL A 100 5.66 7.83 -12.24
C VAL A 100 6.28 8.31 -10.92
N PRO A 101 6.11 9.59 -10.53
CA PRO A 101 6.63 10.12 -9.27
C PRO A 101 5.94 9.52 -8.04
N PHE A 102 4.68 9.10 -8.17
CA PHE A 102 3.97 8.37 -7.14
C PHE A 102 2.92 7.43 -7.73
N ALA A 103 2.54 6.45 -6.94
CA ALA A 103 1.46 5.52 -7.24
C ALA A 103 0.58 5.29 -6.02
N ILE A 104 -0.67 4.90 -6.26
CA ILE A 104 -1.59 4.45 -5.21
C ILE A 104 -1.59 2.93 -5.17
N GLY A 105 -1.41 2.38 -3.98
CA GLY A 105 -1.54 0.96 -3.66
C GLY A 105 -2.66 0.68 -2.67
N SER A 106 -2.80 -0.58 -2.30
CA SER A 106 -3.64 -1.01 -1.18
C SER A 106 -2.88 -1.97 -0.29
N GLU A 107 -3.23 -1.98 1.00
CA GLU A 107 -2.67 -2.88 1.99
C GLU A 107 -3.76 -3.46 2.90
N THR A 108 -3.91 -4.77 2.82
CA THR A 108 -4.63 -5.59 3.81
C THR A 108 -3.66 -6.01 4.91
N TRP A 109 -2.53 -6.59 4.50
CA TRP A 109 -1.50 -7.12 5.40
C TRP A 109 -0.13 -7.14 4.72
N GLY A 110 0.51 -5.98 4.58
CA GLY A 110 1.82 -5.81 3.94
C GLY A 110 1.83 -5.45 2.45
N SER A 111 0.68 -5.31 1.79
CA SER A 111 0.61 -5.15 0.34
C SER A 111 1.04 -3.78 -0.24
N ILE A 112 1.33 -2.78 0.60
CA ILE A 112 2.05 -1.53 0.25
C ILE A 112 3.51 -1.67 0.69
N LEU A 113 3.76 -2.15 1.92
CA LEU A 113 5.09 -2.22 2.51
C LEU A 113 6.01 -3.25 1.83
N SER A 114 5.49 -4.41 1.44
CA SER A 114 6.24 -5.44 0.70
C SER A 114 6.78 -4.91 -0.62
N PRO A 115 5.96 -4.32 -1.52
CA PRO A 115 6.50 -3.76 -2.75
C PRO A 115 7.35 -2.50 -2.53
N ALA A 116 7.09 -1.71 -1.49
CA ALA A 116 7.96 -0.59 -1.13
C ALA A 116 9.38 -1.06 -0.77
N ASN A 117 9.48 -2.08 0.09
CA ASN A 117 10.74 -2.71 0.47
C ASN A 117 11.49 -3.29 -0.75
N ASN A 118 10.81 -4.12 -1.55
CA ASN A 118 11.44 -4.82 -2.67
C ASN A 118 11.82 -3.90 -3.84
N CYS A 119 11.16 -2.74 -3.97
CA CYS A 119 11.43 -1.76 -5.00
C CYS A 119 12.26 -0.57 -4.50
N GLY A 120 12.66 -0.53 -3.22
CA GLY A 120 13.49 0.55 -2.68
C GLY A 120 12.81 1.92 -2.70
N VAL A 121 11.50 1.96 -2.42
CA VAL A 121 10.69 3.19 -2.40
C VAL A 121 10.03 3.40 -1.04
N SER A 122 9.55 4.61 -0.78
CA SER A 122 8.75 4.89 0.41
C SER A 122 7.32 4.41 0.20
N GLY A 123 6.79 3.61 1.13
CA GLY A 123 5.40 3.16 1.13
C GLY A 123 4.73 3.52 2.45
N LEU A 124 3.54 4.12 2.38
CA LEU A 124 2.81 4.52 3.58
C LEU A 124 1.47 3.78 3.65
N ARG A 125 1.39 2.80 4.56
CA ARG A 125 0.10 2.27 5.02
C ARG A 125 -0.48 3.24 6.04
N PRO A 126 -1.58 3.96 5.74
CA PRO A 126 -2.13 4.91 6.69
C PRO A 126 -2.87 4.19 7.83
N THR A 127 -3.23 4.98 8.85
CA THR A 127 -4.21 4.57 9.87
C THR A 127 -5.50 4.13 9.19
N PHE A 128 -6.13 3.07 9.70
CA PHE A 128 -7.43 2.62 9.20
C PHE A 128 -8.46 3.76 9.27
N GLY A 129 -9.30 3.88 8.24
CA GLY A 129 -10.30 4.94 8.10
C GLY A 129 -9.74 6.31 7.71
N ARG A 130 -8.41 6.46 7.50
CA ARG A 130 -7.84 7.75 7.08
C ARG A 130 -8.17 8.09 5.62
N VAL A 131 -8.22 7.09 4.75
CA VAL A 131 -8.45 7.20 3.31
C VAL A 131 -9.66 6.33 2.96
N SER A 132 -10.58 6.88 2.18
CA SER A 132 -11.74 6.15 1.68
C SER A 132 -11.33 4.93 0.84
N ARG A 133 -12.10 3.87 1.01
CA ARG A 133 -12.00 2.61 0.26
C ARG A 133 -13.14 2.47 -0.74
N TYR A 134 -14.03 3.47 -0.84
CA TYR A 134 -15.08 3.46 -1.85
C TYR A 134 -14.47 3.33 -3.25
N GLY A 135 -14.99 2.34 -3.99
CA GLY A 135 -14.55 1.98 -5.33
C GLY A 135 -13.21 1.24 -5.41
N ALA A 136 -12.62 0.83 -4.28
CA ALA A 136 -11.59 -0.18 -4.27
C ALA A 136 -12.23 -1.58 -4.16
N MET A 137 -11.65 -2.59 -4.83
CA MET A 137 -11.95 -3.98 -4.52
C MET A 137 -11.62 -4.25 -3.04
N ALA A 138 -12.58 -4.81 -2.30
CA ALA A 138 -12.34 -5.28 -0.96
C ALA A 138 -11.67 -6.65 -0.99
N LEU A 139 -10.69 -6.86 -0.10
CA LEU A 139 -10.22 -8.17 0.31
C LEU A 139 -10.60 -8.45 1.77
N SER A 140 -10.60 -7.41 2.62
CA SER A 140 -11.05 -7.47 4.00
C SER A 140 -11.50 -6.08 4.47
N TRP A 141 -12.79 -5.95 4.78
CA TRP A 141 -13.39 -4.71 5.28
C TRP A 141 -12.80 -4.22 6.59
N SER A 142 -12.23 -5.09 7.43
CA SER A 142 -11.61 -4.67 8.68
C SER A 142 -10.12 -4.33 8.56
N LEU A 143 -9.45 -4.76 7.49
CA LEU A 143 -7.99 -4.66 7.36
C LEU A 143 -7.53 -3.70 6.25
N ASP A 144 -8.28 -3.62 5.15
CA ASP A 144 -7.86 -2.89 3.95
C ASP A 144 -7.64 -1.41 4.21
N LYS A 145 -6.53 -0.89 3.67
CA LYS A 145 -6.21 0.54 3.58
C LYS A 145 -5.71 0.88 2.18
N ILE A 146 -5.99 2.10 1.72
CA ILE A 146 -5.44 2.68 0.49
C ILE A 146 -4.34 3.66 0.88
N GLY A 147 -3.20 3.61 0.18
CA GLY A 147 -2.06 4.46 0.55
C GLY A 147 -1.05 4.65 -0.57
N PRO A 148 -0.17 5.66 -0.44
CA PRO A 148 0.79 6.00 -1.48
C PRO A 148 2.07 5.15 -1.43
N LEU A 149 2.67 4.98 -2.60
CA LEU A 149 4.07 4.62 -2.79
C LEU A 149 4.73 5.79 -3.55
N CYS A 150 5.83 6.31 -3.01
CA CYS A 150 6.56 7.47 -3.54
C CYS A 150 8.07 7.28 -3.40
N LEU A 151 8.88 8.16 -4.02
CA LEU A 151 10.33 8.12 -3.86
C LEU A 151 10.80 8.57 -2.47
N SER A 152 10.04 9.43 -1.78
CA SER A 152 10.37 9.93 -0.45
C SER A 152 9.22 9.80 0.55
N ALA A 153 9.55 9.84 1.84
CA ALA A 153 8.56 9.87 2.92
C ALA A 153 7.71 11.16 2.87
N ASP A 154 8.30 12.27 2.46
CA ASP A 154 7.61 13.55 2.35
C ASP A 154 6.59 13.55 1.21
N ASP A 155 6.93 12.94 0.07
CA ASP A 155 5.97 12.73 -1.02
C ASP A 155 4.79 11.86 -0.57
N CYS A 156 5.05 10.80 0.20
CA CYS A 156 3.98 10.00 0.82
C CYS A 156 3.09 10.86 1.72
N GLY A 157 3.67 11.78 2.49
CA GLY A 157 2.93 12.73 3.33
C GLY A 157 2.05 13.68 2.51
N ILE A 158 2.60 14.27 1.44
CA ILE A 158 1.88 15.17 0.52
C ILE A 158 0.72 14.45 -0.16
N VAL A 159 0.96 13.25 -0.69
CA VAL A 159 -0.09 12.46 -1.36
C VAL A 159 -1.15 12.04 -0.35
N LEU A 160 -0.76 11.55 0.84
CA LEU A 160 -1.70 11.20 1.90
C LEU A 160 -2.58 12.40 2.28
N ASN A 161 -2.00 13.60 2.36
CA ASN A 161 -2.73 14.83 2.67
C ASN A 161 -3.89 15.09 1.70
N GLN A 162 -3.68 14.82 0.41
CA GLN A 162 -4.70 15.03 -0.62
C GLN A 162 -5.80 13.96 -0.61
N ILE A 163 -5.47 12.72 -0.25
CA ILE A 163 -6.42 11.61 -0.32
C ILE A 163 -7.14 11.34 1.01
N ALA A 164 -6.61 11.85 2.12
CA ALA A 164 -7.18 11.69 3.45
C ALA A 164 -8.53 12.42 3.62
N GLY A 165 -9.30 11.99 4.62
CA GLY A 165 -10.51 12.66 5.08
C GLY A 165 -11.80 11.86 4.81
N PRO A 166 -12.91 12.32 5.39
CA PRO A 166 -14.18 11.60 5.40
C PRO A 166 -14.73 11.43 3.98
N ASP A 167 -15.49 10.35 3.79
CA ASP A 167 -16.24 10.07 2.58
C ASP A 167 -17.60 9.48 2.94
N PRO A 168 -18.72 10.15 2.59
CA PRO A 168 -20.07 9.62 2.83
C PRO A 168 -20.34 8.25 2.19
N LYS A 169 -19.55 7.86 1.17
CA LYS A 169 -19.67 6.57 0.50
C LYS A 169 -18.88 5.45 1.20
N ASP A 170 -18.06 5.77 2.20
CA ASP A 170 -17.33 4.82 3.02
C ASP A 170 -17.53 5.14 4.51
N PRO A 171 -18.44 4.42 5.20
CA PRO A 171 -18.77 4.67 6.60
C PRO A 171 -17.62 4.36 7.57
N SER A 172 -16.53 3.74 7.11
CA SER A 172 -15.34 3.50 7.93
C SER A 172 -14.39 4.69 8.01
N THR A 173 -14.62 5.74 7.20
CA THR A 173 -13.76 6.91 7.18
C THR A 173 -13.91 7.75 8.44
N SER A 174 -12.78 8.25 8.94
CA SER A 174 -12.74 9.15 10.09
C SER A 174 -12.85 10.60 9.65
N ASP A 175 -13.61 11.38 10.41
CA ASP A 175 -13.72 12.83 10.32
C ASP A 175 -12.55 13.58 10.96
N LYS A 176 -11.64 12.88 11.65
CA LYS A 176 -10.48 13.50 12.29
C LYS A 176 -9.63 14.19 11.22
N PRO A 177 -9.30 15.48 11.37
CA PRO A 177 -8.47 16.17 10.40
C PRO A 177 -7.10 15.51 10.27
N TYR A 178 -6.53 15.61 9.07
CA TYR A 178 -5.16 15.23 8.78
C TYR A 178 -4.54 16.36 7.99
N GLU A 179 -3.37 16.81 8.44
CA GLU A 179 -2.57 17.80 7.76
C GLU A 179 -1.13 17.30 7.79
N TYR A 180 -0.52 17.20 6.61
CA TYR A 180 0.90 16.94 6.49
C TYR A 180 1.66 18.27 6.38
N SER A 181 2.63 18.48 7.27
CA SER A 181 3.53 19.62 7.26
C SER A 181 4.97 19.13 7.41
N VAL A 182 5.84 19.57 6.50
CA VAL A 182 7.29 19.34 6.56
C VAL A 182 7.92 20.13 7.71
N TYR A 183 7.27 21.22 8.14
CA TYR A 183 7.71 22.07 9.25
C TYR A 183 6.99 21.66 10.53
N SER A 184 7.40 20.54 11.11
CA SER A 184 6.92 20.17 12.45
C SER A 184 7.94 20.60 13.51
N ASN A 185 7.43 21.12 14.63
CA ASN A 185 8.21 21.54 15.81
C ASN A 185 9.28 20.52 16.21
N GLN A 186 10.38 20.99 16.81
CA GLN A 186 11.46 20.20 17.44
C GLN A 186 10.95 19.31 18.59
N ARG A 187 10.11 18.32 18.28
CA ARG A 187 9.63 17.36 19.26
C ARG A 187 10.74 16.34 19.46
N LYS A 188 11.15 16.14 20.71
CA LYS A 188 12.02 15.02 21.05
C LYS A 188 11.20 13.73 20.92
N PHE A 189 11.54 12.91 19.93
CA PHE A 189 10.89 11.61 19.73
C PHE A 189 11.55 10.56 20.63
N LYS A 190 10.75 9.57 21.04
CA LYS A 190 11.22 8.30 21.57
C LYS A 190 10.80 7.20 20.59
N LEU A 191 11.72 6.35 20.20
CA LEU A 191 11.47 5.21 19.33
C LEU A 191 11.64 3.92 20.14
N ALA A 192 10.62 3.08 20.10
CA ALA A 192 10.71 1.73 20.66
C ALA A 192 11.09 0.74 19.55
N VAL A 193 12.09 -0.08 19.79
CA VAL A 193 12.53 -1.16 18.89
C VAL A 193 12.18 -2.50 19.55
N LEU A 194 11.54 -3.40 18.81
CA LEU A 194 11.28 -4.74 19.34
C LEU A 194 12.60 -5.50 19.50
N ALA A 195 12.82 -6.12 20.65
CA ALA A 195 14.00 -6.95 20.90
C ALA A 195 14.15 -8.08 19.86
N SER A 196 13.03 -8.55 19.29
CA SER A 196 12.98 -9.57 18.25
C SER A 196 13.11 -9.04 16.81
N ALA A 197 13.26 -7.72 16.61
CA ALA A 197 13.21 -7.10 15.28
C ALA A 197 14.27 -7.61 14.29
N SER A 198 15.41 -8.10 14.79
CA SER A 198 16.49 -8.67 13.99
C SER A 198 16.63 -10.19 14.12
N THR A 199 15.63 -10.87 14.69
CA THR A 199 15.65 -12.32 14.86
C THR A 199 15.13 -13.01 13.60
N GLY A 200 15.87 -13.98 13.06
CA GLY A 200 15.43 -14.81 11.94
C GLY A 200 15.37 -14.09 10.58
N ILE A 201 16.14 -13.02 10.42
CA ILE A 201 16.28 -12.27 9.15
C ILE A 201 17.67 -12.47 8.54
N ASP A 202 17.83 -12.14 7.26
CA ASP A 202 19.13 -12.18 6.59
C ASP A 202 20.13 -11.20 7.22
N GLU A 203 21.41 -11.58 7.24
CA GLU A 203 22.49 -10.80 7.87
C GLU A 203 22.60 -9.38 7.29
N GLU A 204 22.49 -9.25 5.97
CA GLU A 204 22.54 -7.95 5.30
C GLU A 204 21.38 -7.02 5.71
N VAL A 205 20.18 -7.60 5.93
CA VAL A 205 19.01 -6.86 6.41
C VAL A 205 19.22 -6.43 7.86
N ALA A 206 19.73 -7.32 8.71
CA ALA A 206 20.05 -7.00 10.10
C ALA A 206 21.08 -5.87 10.21
N ASP A 207 22.10 -5.88 9.37
CA ASP A 207 23.13 -4.85 9.35
C ASP A 207 22.62 -3.51 8.81
N ASN A 208 21.76 -3.53 7.77
CA ASN A 208 21.10 -2.31 7.31
C ASN A 208 20.14 -1.73 8.35
N PHE A 209 19.43 -2.58 9.09
CA PHE A 209 18.58 -2.17 10.19
C PHE A 209 19.38 -1.48 11.31
N LYS A 210 20.51 -2.07 11.74
CA LYS A 210 21.43 -1.45 12.72
C LYS A 210 21.94 -0.09 12.24
N LYS A 211 22.34 0.03 10.96
CA LYS A 211 22.77 1.32 10.37
C LYS A 211 21.65 2.37 10.44
N SER A 212 20.41 1.98 10.20
CA SER A 212 19.24 2.86 10.30
C SER A 212 19.01 3.35 11.74
N LEU A 213 19.14 2.46 12.74
CA LEU A 213 19.05 2.84 14.16
C LEU A 213 20.17 3.80 14.57
N ASN A 214 21.40 3.59 14.08
CA ASN A 214 22.52 4.49 14.32
C ASN A 214 22.31 5.89 13.73
N ALA A 215 21.64 5.99 12.57
CA ALA A 215 21.27 7.28 12.00
C ALA A 215 20.17 7.96 12.82
N LEU A 216 19.14 7.21 13.23
CA LEU A 216 17.99 7.75 13.99
C LEU A 216 18.36 8.17 15.41
N SER A 217 19.33 7.52 16.06
CA SER A 217 19.77 7.86 17.41
C SER A 217 20.37 9.26 17.53
N GLN A 218 20.75 9.89 16.41
CA GLN A 218 21.18 11.28 16.35
C GLN A 218 20.02 12.28 16.58
N PHE A 219 18.78 11.84 16.38
CA PHE A 219 17.59 12.69 16.40
C PHE A 219 16.59 12.32 17.51
N CYS A 220 16.68 11.12 18.09
CA CYS A 220 15.72 10.60 19.05
C CYS A 220 16.34 9.60 20.03
N GLU A 221 15.64 9.39 21.15
CA GLU A 221 15.98 8.33 22.11
C GLU A 221 15.43 7.00 21.59
N ILE A 222 16.25 5.95 21.58
CA ILE A 222 15.86 4.61 21.13
C ILE A 222 15.89 3.68 22.34
N GLU A 223 14.78 2.99 22.59
CA GLU A 223 14.62 2.02 23.67
C GLU A 223 14.23 0.66 23.09
N GLU A 224 14.86 -0.40 23.57
CA GLU A 224 14.46 -1.76 23.22
C GLU A 224 13.30 -2.21 24.13
N ILE A 225 12.25 -2.76 23.54
CA ILE A 225 11.07 -3.25 24.25
C ILE A 225 10.74 -4.69 23.87
N ASN A 226 10.06 -5.38 24.79
CA ASN A 226 9.36 -6.62 24.48
C ASN A 226 7.89 -6.30 24.24
N PHE A 227 7.33 -6.87 23.17
CA PHE A 227 5.91 -6.79 22.90
C PHE A 227 5.25 -8.14 23.21
N PRO A 228 4.01 -8.18 23.71
CA PRO A 228 3.34 -9.44 23.98
C PRO A 228 3.21 -10.28 22.70
N GLU A 229 3.68 -11.53 22.80
CA GLU A 229 3.47 -12.54 21.78
C GLU A 229 2.01 -13.02 21.86
N TYR A 230 1.25 -12.70 20.82
CA TYR A 230 -0.10 -13.22 20.57
C TYR A 230 -0.10 -13.92 19.22
N PRO A 231 -1.09 -14.79 18.93
CA PRO A 231 -1.17 -15.47 17.64
C PRO A 231 -1.69 -14.52 16.54
N TYR A 232 -1.04 -13.37 16.35
CA TYR A 232 -1.44 -12.29 15.43
C TYR A 232 -1.62 -12.81 14.01
N GLU A 233 -0.73 -13.69 13.54
CA GLU A 233 -0.85 -14.31 12.22
C GLU A 233 -2.12 -15.16 12.11
N ALA A 234 -2.37 -16.05 13.07
CA ALA A 234 -3.55 -16.92 13.04
C ALA A 234 -4.84 -16.10 13.12
N ILE A 235 -4.88 -15.08 13.97
CA ILE A 235 -6.03 -14.16 14.10
C ILE A 235 -6.26 -13.41 12.79
N THR A 236 -5.21 -12.76 12.25
CA THR A 236 -5.31 -11.94 11.03
C THR A 236 -5.72 -12.79 9.84
N ARG A 237 -5.13 -13.98 9.68
CA ARG A 237 -5.51 -14.91 8.61
C ARG A 237 -6.95 -15.39 8.75
N THR A 238 -7.39 -15.72 9.97
CA THR A 238 -8.77 -16.18 10.20
C THR A 238 -9.77 -15.09 9.81
N ILE A 239 -9.56 -13.86 10.25
CA ILE A 239 -10.43 -12.72 9.92
C ILE A 239 -10.42 -12.46 8.40
N MET A 240 -9.23 -12.36 7.80
CA MET A 240 -9.09 -12.07 6.38
C MET A 240 -9.72 -13.16 5.51
N LEU A 241 -9.55 -14.44 5.84
CA LEU A 241 -10.13 -15.54 5.08
C LEU A 241 -11.66 -15.58 5.21
N ALA A 242 -12.20 -15.33 6.41
CA ALA A 242 -13.64 -15.26 6.62
C ALA A 242 -14.27 -14.10 5.83
N GLU A 243 -13.69 -12.90 5.91
CA GLU A 243 -14.19 -11.74 5.17
C GLU A 243 -14.04 -11.90 3.67
N SER A 244 -12.88 -12.35 3.18
CA SER A 244 -12.68 -12.57 1.74
C SER A 244 -13.62 -13.64 1.19
N GLY A 245 -13.87 -14.73 1.92
CA GLY A 245 -14.85 -15.74 1.53
C GLY A 245 -16.26 -15.16 1.36
N ALA A 246 -16.68 -14.25 2.25
CA ALA A 246 -17.96 -13.55 2.12
C ALA A 246 -17.97 -12.53 0.97
N ILE A 247 -16.87 -11.77 0.78
CA ILE A 247 -16.75 -10.79 -0.31
C ILE A 247 -16.85 -11.46 -1.68
N PHE A 248 -16.23 -12.63 -1.83
CA PHE A 248 -16.16 -13.32 -3.11
C PHE A 248 -17.18 -14.46 -3.27
N GLU A 249 -18.17 -14.56 -2.38
CA GLU A 249 -19.21 -15.61 -2.41
C GLU A 249 -19.94 -15.67 -3.76
N GLU A 250 -20.25 -14.51 -4.34
CA GLU A 250 -20.94 -14.42 -5.64
C GLU A 250 -20.11 -14.93 -6.83
N PHE A 251 -18.81 -15.20 -6.63
CA PHE A 251 -17.88 -15.71 -7.64
C PHE A 251 -17.43 -17.16 -7.40
N ALA A 252 -17.90 -17.80 -6.32
CA ALA A 252 -17.53 -19.15 -5.90
C ALA A 252 -18.41 -20.25 -6.53
#